data_AF-A0A842QTT2-F1
#
_entry.id   AF-A0A842QTT2-F1
#
_cell.length_a   1.000
_cell.length_b   1.000
_cell.length_c   1.000
_cell.angle_alpha   90.00
_cell.angle_beta   90.00
_cell.angle_gamma   90.00
#
_symmetry.space_group_name_H-M   'P 1'
#
loop_
_entity.id
_entity.type
_entity.pdbx_description
1 polymer ?
#
loop_
_entity_poly.entity_id
_entity_poly.type
_entity_poly.pdbx_seq_one_letter_code
_entity_poly.pdbx_strand_id
1 'polypeptide(L)'
;MGRIIKDSKRTRIHNQMKELRRYYRAALKDNDLQDAFDEVWRDWDSETGAMVYSQVISPMDLLCLTGIISNRKEIMRLKERLREHENRGVINQI
;
A
#
# COMPACT_ATOMS: atom_id res chain seq x y z
N MET A 1 -40.12 4.52 -16.34
CA MET A 1 -38.86 3.75 -16.50
C MET A 1 -37.75 4.50 -15.78
N GLY A 2 -37.26 3.97 -14.65
CA GLY A 2 -36.22 4.63 -13.85
C GLY A 2 -34.85 4.55 -14.53
N ARG A 3 -34.10 5.65 -14.55
CA ARG A 3 -32.69 5.64 -14.96
C ARG A 3 -31.91 4.76 -13.98
N ILE A 4 -31.49 3.59 -14.43
CA ILE A 4 -30.40 2.87 -13.79
C ILE A 4 -29.15 3.69 -14.10
N ILE A 5 -28.75 4.57 -13.19
CA ILE A 5 -27.40 5.15 -13.21
C ILE A 5 -26.48 3.98 -12.86
N LYS A 6 -26.10 3.21 -13.88
CA LYS A 6 -25.03 2.23 -13.77
C LYS A 6 -23.78 3.05 -13.51
N ASP A 7 -23.39 3.16 -12.24
CA ASP A 7 -22.24 3.96 -11.83
C ASP A 7 -21.08 3.73 -12.79
N SER A 8 -20.46 4.83 -13.23
CA SER A 8 -19.36 4.75 -14.19
C SER A 8 -18.30 3.79 -13.64
N LYS A 9 -17.66 3.01 -14.51
CA LYS A 9 -16.63 2.04 -14.11
C LYS A 9 -15.53 2.68 -13.25
N ARG A 10 -15.22 3.95 -13.52
CA ARG A 10 -14.32 4.81 -12.73
C ARG A 10 -14.82 5.01 -11.30
N THR A 11 -16.10 5.32 -11.12
CA THR A 11 -16.74 5.47 -9.81
C THR A 11 -16.64 4.18 -9.00
N ARG A 12 -16.88 3.02 -9.63
CA ARG A 12 -16.76 1.72 -8.97
C ARG A 12 -15.35 1.44 -8.47
N ILE A 13 -14.32 1.64 -9.30
CA ILE A 13 -12.92 1.42 -8.91
C ILE A 13 -12.54 2.38 -7.79
N HIS A 14 -12.90 3.65 -7.92
CA HIS A 14 -12.62 4.65 -6.88
C HIS A 14 -13.29 4.29 -5.55
N ASN A 15 -14.52 3.78 -5.57
CA ASN A 15 -15.20 3.30 -4.38
C ASN A 15 -14.51 2.06 -3.80
N GLN A 16 -14.14 1.08 -4.62
CA GLN A 16 -13.40 -0.10 -4.16
C GLN A 16 -12.06 0.26 -3.52
N MET A 17 -11.33 1.23 -4.08
CA MET A 17 -10.10 1.73 -3.50
C MET A 17 -10.32 2.47 -2.18
N LYS A 18 -11.38 3.28 -2.08
CA LYS A 18 -11.75 3.91 -0.79
C LYS A 18 -12.06 2.87 0.28
N GLU A 19 -12.83 1.85 -0.06
CA GLU A 19 -13.16 0.76 0.86
C GLU A 19 -11.92 -0.04 1.24
N LEU A 20 -11.02 -0.33 0.28
CA LEU A 20 -9.74 -0.98 0.54
C LEU A 20 -8.91 -0.17 1.54
N ARG A 21 -8.68 1.12 1.29
CA ARG A 21 -7.95 2.01 2.19
C ARG A 21 -8.56 2.05 3.58
N ARG A 22 -9.89 2.08 3.67
CA ARG A 22 -10.60 2.22 4.94
C ARG A 22 -10.57 0.92 5.76
N TYR A 23 -10.96 -0.20 5.17
CA TYR A 23 -11.17 -1.44 5.91
C TYR A 23 -9.93 -2.32 5.96
N TYR A 24 -9.16 -2.41 4.87
CA TYR A 24 -7.96 -3.26 4.87
C TYR A 24 -6.88 -2.67 5.77
N ARG A 25 -6.61 -1.36 5.65
CA ARG A 25 -5.67 -0.67 6.56
C ARG A 25 -6.08 -0.86 8.02
N ALA A 26 -7.37 -0.68 8.33
CA ALA A 26 -7.87 -0.85 9.70
C ALA A 26 -7.82 -2.30 10.20
N ALA A 27 -7.86 -3.29 9.30
CA ALA A 27 -7.75 -4.69 9.65
C ALA A 27 -6.30 -5.13 9.95
N LEU A 28 -5.30 -4.36 9.54
CA LEU A 28 -3.90 -4.59 9.91
C LEU A 28 -3.70 -4.27 11.40
N LYS A 29 -3.50 -5.30 12.22
CA LYS A 29 -3.38 -5.15 13.70
C LYS A 29 -2.04 -4.57 14.17
N ASP A 30 -1.05 -4.52 13.30
CA ASP A 30 0.31 -4.08 13.60
C ASP A 30 0.53 -2.68 13.03
N ASN A 31 0.99 -1.74 13.86
CA ASN A 31 1.23 -0.36 13.46
C ASN A 31 2.29 -0.26 12.34
N ASP A 32 3.35 -1.08 12.37
CA ASP A 32 4.36 -1.11 11.30
C ASP A 32 3.75 -1.52 9.96
N LEU A 33 2.74 -2.42 9.98
CA LEU A 33 2.05 -2.85 8.76
C LEU A 33 1.12 -1.75 8.24
N GLN A 34 0.50 -0.97 9.13
CA GLN A 34 -0.29 0.19 8.73
C GLN A 34 0.57 1.28 8.10
N ASP A 35 1.76 1.54 8.66
CA ASP A 35 2.70 2.51 8.12
C ASP A 35 3.24 2.07 6.75
N ALA A 36 3.61 0.78 6.63
CA ALA A 36 4.01 0.21 5.35
C ALA A 36 2.86 0.25 4.32
N PHE A 37 1.62 0.03 4.75
CA PHE A 37 0.44 0.21 3.89
C PHE A 37 0.31 1.65 3.40
N ASP A 38 0.47 2.64 4.28
CA ASP A 38 0.33 4.06 3.93
C ASP A 38 1.40 4.51 2.94
N GLU A 39 2.63 4.00 3.06
CA GLU A 39 3.67 4.24 2.05
C GLU A 39 3.31 3.65 0.69
N VAL A 40 2.89 2.38 0.65
CA VAL A 40 2.47 1.72 -0.59
C VAL A 40 1.26 2.43 -1.20
N TRP A 41 0.31 2.85 -0.37
CA TRP A 41 -0.87 3.58 -0.80
C TRP A 41 -0.52 4.91 -1.45
N ARG A 42 0.45 5.65 -0.89
CA ARG A 42 0.91 6.93 -1.45
C ARG A 42 1.50 6.74 -2.85
N ASP A 43 2.29 5.69 -3.05
CA ASP A 43 2.88 5.37 -4.35
C ASP A 43 1.77 5.01 -5.37
N TRP A 44 0.77 4.22 -4.96
CA TRP A 44 -0.37 3.85 -5.81
C TRP A 44 -1.37 4.98 -6.11
N ASP A 45 -1.58 5.91 -5.17
CA ASP A 45 -2.49 7.05 -5.38
C ASP A 45 -2.05 7.89 -6.59
N SER A 46 -0.73 8.02 -6.80
CA SER A 46 -0.15 8.70 -7.96
C SER A 46 -0.41 7.96 -9.29
N GLU A 47 -0.65 6.66 -9.25
CA GLU A 47 -0.87 5.79 -10.41
C GLU A 47 -2.35 5.39 -10.60
N THR A 48 -3.23 5.81 -9.69
CA THR A 48 -4.65 5.41 -9.67
C THR A 48 -5.38 5.78 -10.97
N GLY A 49 -4.97 6.85 -11.64
CA GLY A 49 -5.49 7.24 -12.95
C GLY A 49 -5.21 6.22 -14.06
N ALA A 50 -4.07 5.53 -14.00
CA ALA A 50 -3.72 4.45 -14.91
C ALA A 50 -4.45 3.14 -14.55
N MET A 51 -4.61 2.86 -13.25
CA MET A 51 -5.33 1.67 -12.75
C MET A 51 -6.83 1.68 -13.11
N VAL A 52 -7.45 2.85 -13.30
CA VAL A 52 -8.82 2.98 -13.82
C VAL A 52 -8.98 2.34 -15.21
N TYR A 53 -7.90 2.29 -16.00
CA TYR A 53 -7.90 1.66 -17.33
C TYR A 53 -7.57 0.16 -17.30
N SER A 54 -6.87 -0.33 -16.27
CA SER A 54 -6.48 -1.75 -16.18
C SER A 54 -7.59 -2.67 -15.68
N GLN A 55 -8.70 -2.12 -15.17
CA GLN A 55 -9.86 -2.84 -14.65
C GLN A 55 -9.50 -3.98 -13.69
N VAL A 56 -9.79 -3.75 -12.41
CA VAL A 56 -9.95 -4.76 -11.33
C VAL A 56 -8.74 -4.84 -10.39
N ILE A 57 -9.00 -4.53 -9.12
CA ILE A 57 -8.30 -5.14 -7.99
C ILE A 57 -9.00 -6.48 -7.76
N SER A 58 -8.37 -7.56 -8.18
CA SER A 58 -8.82 -8.93 -7.95
C SER A 58 -8.36 -9.40 -6.56
N PRO A 59 -8.91 -10.51 -6.04
CA PRO A 59 -8.38 -11.13 -4.83
C PRO A 59 -6.88 -11.47 -4.91
N MET A 60 -6.36 -11.75 -6.11
CA MET A 60 -4.93 -11.95 -6.32
C MET A 60 -4.14 -10.66 -6.17
N ASP A 61 -4.69 -9.51 -6.57
CA ASP A 61 -4.05 -8.20 -6.37
C ASP A 61 -4.00 -7.81 -4.88
N LEU A 62 -4.98 -8.24 -4.09
CA LEU A 62 -4.95 -8.10 -2.62
C LEU A 62 -3.87 -8.98 -1.98
N LEU A 63 -3.70 -10.21 -2.48
CA LEU A 63 -2.63 -11.09 -2.04
C LEU A 63 -1.25 -10.50 -2.38
N CYS A 64 -1.09 -9.99 -3.60
CA CYS A 64 0.12 -9.28 -4.05
C CYS A 64 0.39 -8.04 -3.19
N LEU A 65 -0.63 -7.23 -2.90
CA LEU A 65 -0.51 -6.08 -2.00
C LEU A 65 -0.02 -6.50 -0.61
N THR A 66 -0.55 -7.59 -0.06
CA THR A 66 -0.11 -8.15 1.23
C THR A 66 1.39 -8.47 1.22
N GLY A 67 1.86 -9.10 0.14
CA GLY A 67 3.28 -9.38 -0.08
C GLY A 67 4.12 -8.12 -0.20
N ILE A 68 3.67 -7.13 -0.99
CA ILE A 68 4.37 -5.85 -1.18
C ILE A 68 4.54 -5.10 0.15
N ILE A 69 3.49 -5.04 0.97
CA ILE A 69 3.51 -4.38 2.29
C ILE A 69 4.52 -5.09 3.22
N SER A 70 4.49 -6.42 3.25
CA SER A 70 5.42 -7.21 4.08
C SER A 70 6.87 -7.00 3.64
N ASN A 71 7.12 -6.97 2.33
CA ASN A 71 8.45 -6.68 1.77
C ASN A 71 8.90 -5.26 2.11
N ARG A 72 8.01 -4.26 2.01
CA ARG A 72 8.33 -2.86 2.35
C ARG A 72 8.71 -2.72 3.81
N LYS A 73 7.96 -3.34 4.72
CA LYS A 73 8.26 -3.39 6.15
C LYS A 73 9.64 -4.00 6.41
N GLU A 74 9.97 -5.12 5.75
CA GLU A 74 11.28 -5.75 5.92
C GLU A 74 12.41 -4.88 5.36
N ILE A 75 12.23 -4.26 4.20
CA ILE A 75 13.21 -3.32 3.62
C ILE A 75 13.47 -2.14 4.58
N MET A 76 12.43 -1.58 5.20
CA MET A 76 12.59 -0.49 6.17
C MET A 76 13.40 -0.94 7.39
N ARG A 77 13.12 -2.14 7.92
CA ARG A 77 13.88 -2.72 9.04
C ARG A 77 15.34 -2.97 8.68
N LEU A 78 15.61 -3.48 7.48
CA LEU A 78 16.97 -3.70 6.99
C LEU A 78 17.73 -2.37 6.80
N LYS A 79 17.07 -1.34 6.27
CA LYS A 79 17.65 0.01 6.15
C LYS A 79 18.00 0.60 7.51
N GLU A 80 17.16 0.40 8.53
CA GLU A 80 17.47 0.87 9.88
C GLU A 80 18.69 0.16 10.47
N ARG A 81 18.73 -1.17 10.37
CA ARG A 81 19.89 -1.97 10.82
C ARG A 81 21.18 -1.59 10.12
N LEU A 82 21.12 -1.26 8.82
CA LEU A 82 22.27 -0.78 8.07
C LEU A 82 22.76 0.58 8.60
N ARG A 83 21.85 1.54 8.81
CA ARG A 83 22.20 2.84 9.40
C ARG A 83 22.83 2.70 10.78
N GLU A 84 22.29 1.83 11.63
CA GLU A 84 22.87 1.55 12.96
C GLU A 84 24.29 0.98 12.85
N HIS A 85 24.52 0.07 11.90
CA HIS A 85 25.82 -0.53 11.68
C HIS A 85 26.84 0.49 11.13
N GLU A 86 26.44 1.33 10.17
CA GLU A 86 27.27 2.43 9.65
C GLU A 86 27.66 3.39 10.78
N ASN A 87 26.71 3.79 11.62
CA ASN A 87 26.97 4.68 12.76
C ASN A 87 27.92 4.04 13.80
N ARG A 88 27.81 2.74 14.07
CA ARG A 88 28.75 2.02 14.95
C ARG A 88 30.14 1.88 14.34
N GLY A 89 30.23 1.70 13.02
CA GLY A 89 31.50 1.67 12.30
C GLY A 89 32.25 3.00 12.37
N VAL A 90 31.53 4.13 12.33
CA VAL A 90 32.11 5.47 12.49
C VAL A 90 32.59 5.72 13.93
N ILE A 91 31.85 5.27 14.95
CA ILE A 91 32.23 5.44 16.36
C ILE A 91 33.46 4.62 16.74
N ASN A 92 33.67 3.43 16.16
CA ASN A 92 34.82 2.57 16.45
C ASN A 92 36.11 2.97 15.69
N GLN A 93 36.09 4.05 14.89
CA GLN A 93 37.25 4.55 14.14
C GLN A 93 37.79 5.89 14.66
N ILE A 94 37.20 6.44 15.73
CA ILE A 94 37.64 7.65 16.44
C ILE A 94 38.16 7.22 17.82
#